data_AF-A0AAW5Z957-F1
#
_entry.id   AF-A0AAW5Z957-F1
#
_cell.length_a   1.000
_cell.length_b   1.000
_cell.length_c   1.000
_cell.angle_alpha   90.00
_cell.angle_beta   90.00
_cell.angle_gamma   90.00
#
_symmetry.space_group_name_H-M   'P 1'
#
loop_
_entity.id
_entity.type
_entity.pdbx_description
1 polymer ?
#
loop_
_entity_poly.entity_id
_entity_poly.type
_entity_poly.pdbx_seq_one_letter_code
_entity_poly.pdbx_strand_id
1 'polypeptide(L)'
;HMWDLFCGVGGFGLHCATPDMQLTGIEIAPEAIACAKQSAAELGLTRLQFQALDSTQFATAQGEVPELVLVNPPRRGIGKPLCDYLSTMAPRFIIYSSCNAQTMAKDIRELPGYR
;
A
#
# COMPACT_ATOMS: atom_id res chain seq x y z
N HIS A 1 10.87 1.45 -6.10
CA HIS A 1 9.50 0.95 -6.37
C HIS A 1 8.69 1.07 -5.09
N MET A 2 7.43 1.51 -5.18
CA MET A 2 6.54 1.72 -4.04
C MET A 2 5.28 0.86 -4.19
N TRP A 3 4.81 0.28 -3.09
CA TRP A 3 3.47 -0.28 -2.99
C TRP A 3 2.56 0.65 -2.19
N ASP A 4 1.34 0.86 -2.67
CA ASP A 4 0.26 1.54 -1.96
C ASP A 4 -0.86 0.52 -1.74
N LEU A 5 -0.94 -0.03 -0.53
CA LEU A 5 -1.91 -1.05 -0.15
C LEU A 5 -3.11 -0.37 0.53
N PHE A 6 -4.32 -0.84 0.20
CA PHE A 6 -5.58 -0.15 0.52
C PHE A 6 -5.61 1.26 -0.07
N CYS A 7 -5.18 1.40 -1.33
CA CYS A 7 -4.92 2.69 -1.94
C CYS A 7 -6.18 3.53 -2.20
N GLY A 8 -7.38 2.93 -2.15
CA GLY A 8 -8.61 3.60 -2.54
C GLY A 8 -8.49 4.19 -3.95
N VAL A 9 -8.77 5.50 -4.07
CA VAL A 9 -8.64 6.25 -5.33
C VAL A 9 -7.18 6.68 -5.65
N GLY A 10 -6.19 6.13 -4.95
CA GLY A 10 -4.77 6.37 -5.20
C GLY A 10 -4.20 7.65 -4.58
N GLY A 11 -4.92 8.29 -3.65
CA GLY A 11 -4.56 9.63 -3.16
C GLY A 11 -3.13 9.75 -2.60
N PHE A 12 -2.74 8.85 -1.69
CA PHE A 12 -1.38 8.87 -1.12
C PHE A 12 -0.32 8.45 -2.13
N GLY A 13 -0.52 7.32 -2.81
CA GLY A 13 0.40 6.83 -3.81
C GLY A 13 0.69 7.85 -4.91
N LEU A 14 -0.35 8.50 -5.45
CA LEU A 14 -0.21 9.55 -6.47
C LEU A 14 0.49 10.80 -5.92
N HIS A 15 0.24 11.18 -4.67
CA HIS A 15 0.91 12.32 -4.04
C HIS A 15 2.41 12.09 -3.85
N CYS A 16 2.82 10.84 -3.59
CA CYS A 16 4.23 10.48 -3.43
C CYS A 16 4.92 10.10 -4.75
N ALA A 17 4.16 9.90 -5.83
CA ALA A 17 4.70 9.43 -7.11
C ALA A 17 5.52 10.52 -7.81
N THR A 18 6.63 10.11 -8.41
CA THR A 18 7.40 10.91 -9.38
C THR A 18 7.32 10.27 -10.76
N PRO A 19 7.62 11.00 -11.86
CA PRO A 19 7.57 10.43 -13.21
C PRO A 19 8.41 9.16 -13.41
N ASP A 20 9.53 9.03 -12.69
CA ASP A 20 10.45 7.89 -12.79
C ASP A 20 10.13 6.76 -11.81
N MET A 21 9.23 7.00 -10.84
CA MET A 21 8.90 6.02 -9.81
C MET A 21 7.94 4.96 -10.36
N GLN A 22 8.28 3.68 -10.13
CA GLN A 22 7.31 2.60 -10.26
C GLN A 22 6.44 2.55 -9.00
N LEU A 23 5.13 2.47 -9.20
CA LEU A 23 4.14 2.34 -8.14
C LEU A 23 3.15 1.23 -8.45
N THR A 24 2.85 0.42 -7.44
CA THR A 24 1.78 -0.58 -7.50
C THR A 24 0.73 -0.24 -6.45
N GLY A 25 -0.48 0.12 -6.89
CA GLY A 25 -1.61 0.44 -6.03
C GLY A 25 -2.63 -0.69 -6.01
N ILE A 26 -2.98 -1.16 -4.81
CA ILE A 26 -3.91 -2.27 -4.61
C ILE A 26 -5.08 -1.82 -3.75
N GLU A 27 -6.28 -2.04 -4.26
CA GLU A 27 -7.55 -1.75 -3.60
C GLU A 27 -8.54 -2.84 -3.98
N ILE A 28 -9.47 -3.22 -3.09
CA ILE A 28 -10.45 -4.27 -3.38
C ILE A 28 -11.61 -3.75 -4.24
N ALA A 29 -11.94 -2.46 -4.13
CA ALA A 29 -13.01 -1.81 -4.87
C ALA A 29 -12.60 -1.46 -6.32
N PRO A 30 -13.19 -2.09 -7.36
CA PRO A 30 -12.85 -1.81 -8.75
C PRO A 30 -13.12 -0.37 -9.19
N GLU A 31 -14.18 0.25 -8.66
CA GLU A 31 -14.55 1.63 -8.95
C GLU A 31 -13.48 2.61 -8.46
N ALA A 32 -12.91 2.36 -7.28
CA ALA A 32 -11.83 3.17 -6.73
C ALA A 32 -10.55 3.05 -7.58
N ILE A 33 -10.25 1.84 -8.07
CA ILE A 33 -9.15 1.61 -9.02
C ILE A 33 -9.38 2.32 -10.35
N ALA A 34 -10.62 2.36 -10.85
CA ALA A 34 -10.95 3.12 -12.06
C ALA A 34 -10.67 4.62 -11.86
N CYS A 35 -11.07 5.19 -10.71
CA CYS A 35 -10.73 6.56 -10.34
C CYS A 35 -9.21 6.77 -10.22
N ALA A 36 -8.48 5.87 -9.57
CA ALA A 36 -7.03 5.97 -9.43
C ALA A 36 -6.30 6.00 -10.77
N LYS A 37 -6.72 5.16 -11.72
CA LYS A 37 -6.19 5.14 -13.09
C LYS A 37 -6.48 6.43 -13.84
N GLN A 38 -7.68 6.98 -13.68
CA GLN A 38 -8.05 8.27 -14.28
C GLN A 38 -7.16 9.39 -13.73
N SER A 39 -7.01 9.48 -12.40
CA SER A 39 -6.15 10.50 -11.77
C SER A 39 -4.68 10.35 -12.19
N ALA A 40 -4.17 9.12 -12.32
CA ALA A 40 -2.81 8.88 -12.83
C ALA A 40 -2.64 9.41 -14.27
N ALA A 41 -3.64 9.19 -15.13
CA ALA A 41 -3.63 9.69 -16.50
C ALA A 41 -3.68 11.23 -16.57
N GLU A 42 -4.53 11.86 -15.75
CA GLU A 42 -4.61 13.32 -15.64
C GLU A 42 -3.29 13.95 -15.16
N LEU A 43 -2.54 13.24 -14.31
CA LEU A 43 -1.21 13.66 -13.84
C LEU A 43 -0.08 13.32 -14.83
N GLY A 44 -0.37 12.63 -15.94
CA GLY A 44 0.63 12.23 -16.93
C GLY A 44 1.62 11.17 -16.43
N LEU A 45 1.28 10.43 -15.36
CA LEU A 45 2.16 9.44 -14.76
C LEU A 45 1.95 8.07 -15.40
N THR A 46 2.99 7.52 -16.02
CA THR A 46 2.87 6.32 -16.88
C THR A 46 3.41 5.03 -16.25
N ARG A 47 4.16 5.12 -15.15
CA ARG A 47 4.83 3.98 -14.50
C ARG A 47 4.03 3.38 -13.33
N LEU A 48 2.72 3.58 -13.33
CA LEU A 48 1.82 3.23 -12.23
C LEU A 48 0.94 2.07 -12.64
N GLN A 49 0.81 1.08 -11.76
CA GLN A 49 -0.06 -0.07 -11.95
C GLN A 49 -1.08 -0.13 -10.82
N PHE A 50 -2.36 0.01 -11.17
CA PHE A 50 -3.46 -0.09 -10.22
C PHE A 50 -4.30 -1.34 -10.50
N GLN A 51 -4.54 -2.16 -9.48
CA GLN A 51 -5.27 -3.43 -9.59
C GLN A 51 -6.33 -3.59 -8.51
N ALA A 52 -7.49 -4.14 -8.90
CA ALA A 52 -8.59 -4.44 -8.01
C ALA A 52 -8.40 -5.81 -7.37
N LEU A 53 -7.66 -5.89 -6.25
CA LEU A 53 -7.25 -7.12 -5.58
C LEU A 53 -7.30 -6.95 -4.05
N ASP A 54 -7.33 -8.08 -3.33
CA ASP A 54 -7.09 -8.04 -1.88
C ASP A 54 -5.61 -7.72 -1.61
N SER A 55 -5.36 -6.67 -0.82
CA SER A 55 -3.99 -6.20 -0.53
C SER A 55 -3.12 -7.24 0.18
N THR A 56 -3.71 -8.07 1.05
CA THR A 56 -2.96 -9.09 1.78
C THR A 56 -2.60 -10.26 0.88
N GLN A 57 -3.56 -10.74 0.08
CA GLN A 57 -3.33 -11.80 -0.90
C GLN A 57 -2.34 -11.36 -1.98
N PHE A 58 -2.47 -10.13 -2.48
CA PHE A 58 -1.50 -9.58 -3.43
C PHE A 58 -0.10 -9.57 -2.82
N ALA A 59 0.08 -8.94 -1.66
CA ALA A 59 1.40 -8.80 -1.04
C ALA A 59 2.04 -10.18 -0.83
N THR A 60 1.31 -11.12 -0.22
CA THR A 60 1.83 -12.45 0.10
C THR A 60 2.12 -13.34 -1.12
N ALA A 61 1.53 -13.05 -2.28
CA ALA A 61 1.77 -13.79 -3.52
C ALA A 61 2.95 -13.27 -4.34
N GLN A 62 3.46 -12.07 -4.04
CA GLN A 62 4.59 -11.47 -4.75
C GLN A 62 5.93 -11.88 -4.13
N GLY A 63 6.94 -12.04 -4.99
CA GLY A 63 8.33 -12.26 -4.58
C GLY A 63 9.21 -11.00 -4.62
N GLU A 64 8.65 -9.86 -5.03
CA GLU A 64 9.35 -8.59 -5.12
C GLU A 64 9.29 -7.83 -3.79
N VAL A 65 10.39 -7.19 -3.40
CA VAL A 65 10.47 -6.32 -2.21
C VAL A 65 10.54 -4.86 -2.65
N PRO A 66 9.49 -4.04 -2.44
CA PRO A 66 9.55 -2.62 -2.75
C PRO A 66 10.45 -1.88 -1.75
N GLU A 67 10.88 -0.68 -2.11
CA GLU A 67 11.64 0.19 -1.20
C GLU A 67 10.72 0.80 -0.13
N LEU A 68 9.48 1.11 -0.50
CA LEU A 68 8.47 1.72 0.36
C LEU A 68 7.14 0.97 0.23
N VAL A 69 6.55 0.63 1.37
CA VAL A 69 5.15 0.20 1.45
C VAL A 69 4.35 1.26 2.18
N LEU A 70 3.33 1.80 1.52
CA LEU A 70 2.29 2.62 2.14
C LEU A 70 1.09 1.75 2.47
N VAL A 71 0.56 1.89 3.68
CA VAL A 71 -0.69 1.24 4.09
C VAL A 71 -1.68 2.27 4.63
N ASN A 72 -2.90 2.23 4.12
CA ASN A 72 -4.03 3.03 4.62
C ASN A 72 -5.25 2.14 4.92
N PRO A 73 -5.13 1.22 5.90
CA PRO A 73 -6.13 0.18 6.12
C PRO A 73 -7.47 0.72 6.67
N PRO A 74 -8.53 -0.11 6.60
CA PRO A 74 -9.77 0.14 7.34
C PRO A 74 -9.54 0.19 8.86
N ARG A 75 -10.54 0.62 9.63
CA ARG A 75 -10.47 0.78 11.11
C ARG A 75 -9.96 -0.45 11.87
N ARG A 76 -10.06 -1.65 11.28
CA ARG A 76 -9.56 -2.91 11.85
C ARG A 76 -8.04 -3.09 11.78
N GLY A 77 -7.32 -2.27 11.02
CA GLY A 77 -5.88 -2.42 10.77
C GLY A 77 -5.54 -3.29 9.56
N ILE A 78 -4.25 -3.55 9.35
CA ILE A 78 -3.75 -4.41 8.25
C ILE A 78 -3.88 -5.90 8.56
N GLY A 79 -3.96 -6.26 9.85
CA GLY A 79 -4.14 -7.64 10.30
C GLY A 79 -2.85 -8.47 10.28
N LYS A 80 -2.86 -9.53 11.11
CA LYS A 80 -1.69 -10.37 11.40
C LYS A 80 -0.98 -10.93 10.15
N PRO A 81 -1.68 -11.46 9.12
CA PRO A 81 -1.00 -12.02 7.96
C PRO A 81 -0.17 -10.99 7.19
N LEU A 82 -0.69 -9.77 7.03
CA LEU A 82 0.05 -8.70 6.36
C LEU A 82 1.18 -8.17 7.25
N CYS A 83 0.99 -8.06 8.57
CA CYS A 83 2.09 -7.74 9.49
C CYS A 83 3.24 -8.75 9.38
N ASP A 84 2.93 -10.04 9.44
CA ASP A 84 3.93 -11.12 9.40
C ASP A 84 4.70 -11.10 8.09
N TYR A 85 3.98 -10.88 6.99
CA TYR A 85 4.59 -10.76 5.68
C TYR A 85 5.49 -9.53 5.59
N LEU A 86 5.04 -8.35 6.01
CA LEU A 86 5.86 -7.12 5.99
C LEU A 86 7.06 -7.20 6.93
N SER A 87 6.94 -7.91 8.05
CA SER A 87 8.04 -8.18 8.98
C SER A 87 9.09 -9.11 8.34
N THR A 88 8.65 -10.12 7.59
CA THR A 88 9.54 -11.07 6.88
C THR A 88 10.18 -10.45 5.64
N MET A 89 9.37 -9.79 4.82
CA MET A 89 9.76 -9.11 3.60
C MET A 89 10.72 -7.95 3.88
N ALA A 90 10.52 -7.26 5.01
CA ALA A 90 11.33 -6.17 5.51
C ALA A 90 11.66 -5.07 4.46
N PRO A 91 10.66 -4.43 3.81
CA PRO A 91 10.90 -3.24 2.99
C PRO A 91 11.65 -2.17 3.78
N ARG A 92 12.41 -1.32 3.08
CA ARG A 92 13.25 -0.30 3.73
C ARG A 92 12.40 0.71 4.53
N PHE A 93 11.21 1.04 4.05
CA PHE A 93 10.29 1.97 4.70
C PHE A 93 8.85 1.45 4.70
N ILE A 94 8.14 1.74 5.78
CA ILE A 94 6.68 1.60 5.86
C ILE A 94 6.08 2.94 6.27
N ILE A 95 5.14 3.46 5.47
CA ILE A 95 4.30 4.59 5.85
C ILE A 95 2.93 4.03 6.25
N TYR A 96 2.55 4.22 7.51
CA TYR A 96 1.30 3.71 8.07
C TYR A 96 0.34 4.87 8.37
N SER A 97 -0.70 5.03 7.53
CA SER A 97 -1.81 5.96 7.77
C SER A 97 -2.96 5.24 8.47
N SER A 98 -3.44 5.76 9.60
CA SER A 98 -4.56 5.14 10.32
C SER A 98 -5.54 6.15 10.89
N CYS A 99 -6.83 5.84 10.78
CA CYS A 99 -7.90 6.52 11.51
C CYS A 99 -8.21 5.87 12.87
N ASN A 100 -7.47 4.82 13.28
CA ASN A 100 -7.64 4.14 14.56
C ASN A 100 -6.30 3.83 15.23
N ALA A 101 -5.93 4.67 16.19
CA ALA A 101 -4.65 4.55 16.91
C ALA A 101 -4.48 3.22 17.66
N GLN A 102 -5.57 2.60 18.15
CA GLN A 102 -5.48 1.35 18.92
C GLN A 102 -5.09 0.16 18.05
N THR A 103 -5.71 0.03 16.87
CA THR A 103 -5.37 -1.05 15.92
C THR A 103 -4.03 -0.80 15.28
N MET A 104 -3.69 0.46 14.95
CA MET A 104 -2.35 0.83 14.49
C MET A 104 -1.26 0.44 15.51
N ALA A 105 -1.44 0.77 16.80
CA ALA A 105 -0.48 0.40 17.83
C ALA A 105 -0.33 -1.12 17.99
N LYS A 106 -1.41 -1.89 17.75
CA LYS A 106 -1.35 -3.36 17.72
C LYS A 106 -0.53 -3.83 16.53
N ASP A 107 -0.80 -3.33 15.34
CA ASP A 107 -0.12 -3.76 14.11
C ASP A 107 1.37 -3.39 14.13
N ILE A 108 1.74 -2.20 14.63
CA ILE A 108 3.15 -1.78 14.77
C ILE A 108 3.94 -2.70 15.72
N ARG A 109 3.31 -3.23 16.78
CA ARG A 109 3.99 -4.20 17.68
C ARG A 109 4.35 -5.51 16.97
N GLU A 110 3.65 -5.85 15.89
CA GLU A 110 3.94 -7.04 15.07
C GLU A 110 5.05 -6.76 14.02
N LEU A 111 5.59 -5.53 14.00
CA LEU A 111 6.64 -5.08 13.08
C LEU A 111 7.94 -4.69 13.83
N PRO A 112 8.56 -5.60 14.60
CA PRO A 112 9.68 -5.27 15.50
C PRO A 112 10.97 -4.83 14.80
N GLY A 113 11.09 -5.05 13.48
CA GLY A 113 12.24 -4.62 12.68
C GLY A 113 12.26 -3.13 12.35
N TYR A 114 11.19 -2.40 12.68
CA TYR A 114 11.03 -0.97 12.38
C TYR A 114 11.17 -0.12 13.64
N ARG A 115 11.61 1.12 13.47
CA ARG A 115 11.86 2.09 14.55
C ARG A 115 11.04 3.35 14.36
#